data_AF-R6VYG7-F1
#
_entry.id   AF-R6VYG7-F1
#
_cell.length_a   1.000
_cell.length_b   1.000
_cell.length_c   1.000
_cell.angle_alpha   90.00
_cell.angle_beta   90.00
_cell.angle_gamma   90.00
#
_symmetry.space_group_name_H-M   'P 1'
#
loop_
_entity.id
_entity.type
_entity.pdbx_description
1 polymer ?
#
loop_
_entity_poly.entity_id
_entity_poly.type
_entity_poly.pdbx_seq_one_letter_code
_entity_poly.pdbx_strand_id
1 'polypeptide(L)'
;MNASKTASIAFSALFAASVIGGGACTLFKAPDTVSKSERRELTQWKAPTVETVTNGEWFSDLDSYLLDQFPSRDGFRRIKSASQFYLFRQKENNKIVIKDGHAAEISYPLKEKAISVYIKRLNRLREKYFSGKNLNVYTTVIPDKIYYLADDVGCPVIDYDALFDKVSKEVDAKFINVADKLTLDSYYTTDTHWKESKIVPVADKLLEAMNAAKNEALSQAATLSPFYGVYDGH
;
A
#
# COMPACT_ATOMS: atom_id res chain seq x y z
N MET A 1 -2.97 23.83 -32.62
CA MET A 1 -3.43 25.16 -32.17
C MET A 1 -2.29 25.85 -31.45
N ASN A 2 -1.75 26.94 -31.98
CA ASN A 2 -0.77 27.74 -31.24
C ASN A 2 -1.51 28.62 -30.24
N ALA A 3 -1.18 28.49 -28.95
CA ALA A 3 -1.68 29.40 -27.93
C ALA A 3 -1.24 30.84 -28.27
N SER A 4 -2.11 31.83 -28.05
CA SER A 4 -1.72 33.23 -28.24
C SER A 4 -0.62 33.60 -27.25
N LYS A 5 0.24 34.55 -27.61
CA LYS A 5 1.32 35.06 -26.72
C LYS A 5 0.77 35.46 -25.34
N THR A 6 -0.43 36.05 -25.31
CA THR A 6 -1.14 36.41 -24.09
C THR A 6 -1.52 35.18 -23.25
N ALA A 7 -2.01 34.10 -23.88
CA ALA A 7 -2.35 32.87 -23.18
C ALA A 7 -1.11 32.18 -22.59
N SER A 8 0.03 32.17 -23.32
CA SER A 8 1.29 31.63 -22.81
C SER A 8 1.80 32.43 -21.61
N ILE A 9 1.77 33.77 -21.67
CA ILE A 9 2.18 34.64 -20.55
C ILE A 9 1.27 34.42 -19.34
N ALA A 10 -0.05 34.38 -19.55
CA ALA A 10 -1.00 34.14 -18.46
C ALA A 10 -0.79 32.77 -17.79
N PHE A 11 -0.54 31.73 -18.59
CA PHE A 11 -0.24 30.39 -18.08
C PHE A 11 1.06 30.37 -17.25
N SER A 12 2.15 30.94 -17.78
CA SER A 12 3.42 31.01 -17.05
C SER A 12 3.31 31.81 -15.75
N ALA A 13 2.58 32.92 -15.76
CA ALA A 13 2.33 33.72 -14.56
C ALA A 13 1.52 32.94 -13.52
N LEU A 14 0.47 32.22 -13.93
CA LEU A 14 -0.34 31.38 -13.05
C LEU A 14 0.48 30.23 -12.45
N PHE A 15 1.31 29.58 -13.26
CA PHE A 15 2.21 28.52 -12.80
C PHE A 15 3.20 29.04 -11.76
N ALA A 16 3.88 30.16 -12.05
CA ALA A 16 4.80 30.79 -11.10
C ALA A 16 4.10 31.21 -9.80
N ALA A 17 2.90 31.80 -9.89
CA ALA A 17 2.10 32.18 -8.74
C ALA A 17 1.68 30.96 -7.90
N SER A 18 1.38 29.83 -8.54
CA SER A 18 1.01 28.59 -7.85
C SER A 18 2.20 27.98 -7.09
N VAL A 19 3.39 27.98 -7.71
CA VAL A 19 4.62 27.47 -7.08
C VAL A 19 5.09 28.37 -5.95
N ILE A 20 5.21 29.68 -6.21
CA ILE A 20 5.68 30.66 -5.22
C ILE A 20 4.67 30.83 -4.10
N GLY A 21 3.39 30.97 -4.44
CA GLY A 21 2.31 31.11 -3.47
C GLY A 21 2.16 29.86 -2.60
N GLY A 22 2.17 28.67 -3.22
CA GLY A 22 2.13 27.40 -2.49
C GLY A 22 3.35 27.24 -1.56
N GLY A 23 4.55 27.54 -2.05
CA GLY A 23 5.77 27.54 -1.25
C GLY A 23 5.71 28.52 -0.09
N ALA A 24 5.28 29.77 -0.32
CA ALA A 24 5.11 30.74 0.76
C ALA A 24 4.09 30.27 1.81
N CYS A 25 2.97 29.67 1.38
CA CYS A 25 1.98 29.11 2.30
C CYS A 25 2.55 27.97 3.17
N THR A 26 3.52 27.17 2.69
CA THR A 26 4.18 26.15 3.55
C THR A 26 4.93 26.77 4.72
N LEU A 27 5.42 28.00 4.60
CA LEU A 27 6.16 28.68 5.66
C LEU A 27 5.25 29.21 6.77
N PHE A 28 3.97 29.49 6.47
CA PHE A 28 3.01 30.05 7.43
C PHE A 28 2.05 29.00 8.00
N LYS A 29 1.91 27.85 7.35
CA LYS A 29 1.09 26.73 7.81
C LYS A 29 1.84 25.95 8.88
N ALA A 30 1.16 25.61 9.99
CA ALA A 30 1.71 24.65 10.95
C ALA A 30 1.92 23.29 10.25
N PRO A 31 3.07 22.64 10.42
CA PRO A 31 3.35 21.38 9.75
C PRO A 31 2.43 20.29 10.28
N ASP A 32 1.85 19.53 9.36
CA ASP A 32 1.10 18.33 9.70
C ASP A 32 2.08 17.22 10.08
N THR A 33 1.75 16.44 11.11
CA THR A 33 2.59 15.32 11.55
C THR A 33 2.29 14.04 10.79
N VAL A 34 1.05 13.85 10.34
CA VAL A 34 0.57 12.61 9.73
C VAL A 34 -0.30 12.89 8.51
N SER A 35 -0.07 12.13 7.44
CA SER A 35 -0.95 12.06 6.27
C SER A 35 -2.10 11.08 6.55
N LYS A 36 -3.33 11.58 6.57
CA LYS A 36 -4.53 10.73 6.76
C LYS A 36 -4.80 9.84 5.55
N SER A 37 -4.53 10.34 4.35
CA SER A 37 -4.74 9.63 3.08
C SER A 37 -3.73 8.50 2.89
N GLU A 38 -2.44 8.76 3.16
CA GLU A 38 -1.38 7.74 3.01
C GLU A 38 -1.11 6.92 4.28
N ARG A 39 -1.68 7.32 5.44
CA ARG A 39 -1.47 6.68 6.75
C ARG A 39 0.02 6.56 7.12
N ARG A 40 0.78 7.62 6.89
CA ARG A 40 2.21 7.72 7.26
C ARG A 40 2.54 9.03 7.95
N GLU A 41 3.62 9.03 8.69
CA GLU A 41 4.23 10.26 9.19
C GLU A 41 4.75 11.11 8.03
N LEU A 42 4.56 12.42 8.16
CA LEU A 42 5.06 13.42 7.22
C LEU A 42 6.43 13.91 7.68
N THR A 43 7.28 14.19 6.72
CA THR A 43 8.62 14.74 6.98
C THR A 43 8.47 16.05 7.77
N GLN A 44 9.23 16.16 8.87
CA GLN A 44 9.27 17.33 9.73
C GLN A 44 10.51 18.15 9.46
N TRP A 45 10.46 19.43 9.81
CA TRP A 45 11.58 20.34 9.62
C TRP A 45 12.80 19.87 10.42
N LYS A 46 13.94 19.77 9.76
CA LYS A 46 15.24 19.51 10.38
C LYS A 46 16.15 20.72 10.18
N ALA A 47 16.69 21.24 11.28
CA ALA A 47 17.61 22.37 11.23
C ALA A 47 18.91 21.98 10.50
N PRO A 48 19.43 22.83 9.60
CA PRO A 48 20.68 22.55 8.91
C PRO A 48 21.87 22.56 9.88
N THR A 49 22.82 21.67 9.63
CA THR A 49 24.17 21.68 10.21
C THR A 49 25.20 21.83 9.10
N VAL A 50 26.43 22.24 9.43
CA VAL A 50 27.50 22.35 8.42
C VAL A 50 27.73 21.02 7.70
N GLU A 51 27.68 19.91 8.44
CA GLU A 51 27.84 18.57 7.88
C GLU A 51 26.70 18.21 6.91
N THR A 52 25.45 18.36 7.34
CA THR A 52 24.26 18.01 6.52
C THR A 52 24.10 18.89 5.27
N VAL A 53 24.59 20.12 5.31
CA VAL A 53 24.60 21.02 4.14
C VAL A 53 25.72 20.62 3.18
N THR A 54 26.92 20.34 3.68
CA THR A 54 28.08 20.00 2.83
C THR A 54 27.95 18.61 2.21
N ASN A 55 27.30 17.66 2.88
CA ASN A 55 27.07 16.31 2.36
C ASN A 55 25.77 16.19 1.52
N GLY A 56 24.93 17.24 1.46
CA GLY A 56 23.69 17.28 0.67
C GLY A 56 22.44 16.70 1.34
N GLU A 57 22.56 16.14 2.54
CA GLU A 57 21.45 15.54 3.30
C GLU A 57 20.35 16.56 3.61
N TRP A 58 20.74 17.77 4.02
CA TRP A 58 19.79 18.82 4.37
C TRP A 58 18.89 19.22 3.19
N PHE A 59 19.42 19.27 1.97
CA PHE A 59 18.61 19.58 0.78
C PHE A 59 17.62 18.46 0.47
N SER A 60 18.02 17.20 0.65
CA SER A 60 17.13 16.04 0.45
C SER A 60 16.00 16.02 1.49
N ASP A 61 16.33 16.34 2.75
CA ASP A 61 15.37 16.49 3.83
C ASP A 61 14.43 17.69 3.59
N LEU A 62 14.96 18.81 3.10
CA LEU A 62 14.18 20.00 2.75
C LEU A 62 13.19 19.72 1.62
N ASP A 63 13.62 19.06 0.55
CA ASP A 63 12.75 18.69 -0.57
C ASP A 63 11.61 17.78 -0.09
N SER A 64 11.94 16.78 0.73
CA SER A 64 10.96 15.86 1.32
C SER A 64 9.96 16.61 2.22
N TYR A 65 10.44 17.54 3.04
CA TYR A 65 9.61 18.40 3.89
C TYR A 65 8.68 19.29 3.07
N LEU A 66 9.20 20.00 2.07
CA LEU A 66 8.40 20.90 1.24
C LEU A 66 7.33 20.14 0.45
N LEU A 67 7.65 18.96 -0.08
CA LEU A 67 6.68 18.10 -0.76
C LEU A 67 5.60 17.57 0.17
N ASP A 68 5.93 17.26 1.42
CA ASP A 68 4.99 16.74 2.41
C ASP A 68 4.09 17.84 2.98
N GLN A 69 4.61 19.05 3.16
CA GLN A 69 3.87 20.17 3.77
C GLN A 69 3.18 21.08 2.74
N PHE A 70 3.36 20.83 1.44
CA PHE A 70 2.76 21.64 0.38
C PHE A 70 1.24 21.79 0.54
N PRO A 71 0.68 23.00 0.40
CA PRO A 71 -0.75 23.21 0.55
C PRO A 71 -1.53 22.42 -0.51
N SER A 72 -2.65 21.81 -0.11
CA SER A 72 -3.51 21.04 -1.02
C SER A 72 -2.79 19.90 -1.75
N ARG A 73 -1.70 19.37 -1.18
CA ARG A 73 -0.92 18.24 -1.70
C ARG A 73 -1.78 17.08 -2.19
N ASP A 74 -2.76 16.66 -1.40
CA ASP A 74 -3.64 15.53 -1.74
C ASP A 74 -4.50 15.83 -2.99
N GLY A 75 -4.88 17.10 -3.20
CA GLY A 75 -5.52 17.55 -4.43
C GLY A 75 -4.60 17.41 -5.65
N PHE A 76 -3.34 17.85 -5.54
CA PHE A 76 -2.35 17.70 -6.61
C PHE A 76 -2.06 16.23 -6.92
N ARG A 77 -1.99 15.36 -5.91
CA ARG A 77 -1.83 13.92 -6.10
C ARG A 77 -2.98 13.31 -6.89
N ARG A 78 -4.23 13.65 -6.54
CA ARG A 78 -5.43 13.21 -7.27
C ARG A 78 -5.44 13.69 -8.72
N ILE A 79 -5.08 14.95 -8.97
CA ILE A 79 -4.99 15.50 -10.34
C ILE A 79 -3.90 14.76 -11.14
N LYS A 80 -2.74 14.51 -10.53
CA LYS A 80 -1.64 13.76 -11.15
C LYS A 80 -2.09 12.35 -11.53
N SER A 81 -2.67 11.61 -10.59
CA SER A 81 -3.23 10.27 -10.82
C SER A 81 -4.26 10.28 -11.95
N ALA A 82 -5.26 11.16 -11.88
CA ALA A 82 -6.30 11.27 -12.90
C ALA A 82 -5.71 11.60 -14.28
N SER A 83 -4.70 12.46 -14.34
CA SER A 83 -4.00 12.77 -15.59
C SER A 83 -3.27 11.53 -16.13
N GLN A 84 -2.58 10.77 -15.29
CA GLN A 84 -1.86 9.56 -15.70
C GLN A 84 -2.82 8.50 -16.28
N PHE A 85 -3.91 8.19 -15.57
CA PHE A 85 -4.86 7.16 -16.02
C PHE A 85 -5.74 7.61 -17.17
N TYR A 86 -6.32 8.81 -17.11
CA TYR A 86 -7.34 9.23 -18.08
C TYR A 86 -6.77 10.01 -19.27
N LEU A 87 -5.80 10.90 -19.04
CA LEU A 87 -5.21 11.71 -20.11
C LEU A 87 -4.10 10.95 -20.84
N PHE A 88 -3.18 10.33 -20.08
CA PHE A 88 -2.03 9.63 -20.64
C PHE A 88 -2.25 8.13 -20.82
N ARG A 89 -3.38 7.57 -20.33
CA ARG A 89 -3.72 6.15 -20.44
C ARG A 89 -2.62 5.22 -19.91
N GLN A 90 -1.89 5.68 -18.90
CA GLN A 90 -0.92 4.85 -18.19
C GLN A 90 -1.70 3.75 -17.45
N LYS A 91 -1.20 2.51 -17.52
CA LYS A 91 -1.80 1.37 -16.82
C LYS A 91 -1.44 1.34 -15.32
N GLU A 92 -0.37 2.04 -14.96
CA GLU A 92 0.24 2.04 -13.64
C GLU A 92 0.57 3.48 -13.22
N ASN A 93 0.34 3.79 -11.95
CA ASN A 93 0.90 4.96 -11.28
C ASN A 93 1.54 4.55 -9.95
N ASN A 94 2.85 4.76 -9.81
CA ASN A 94 3.60 4.41 -8.59
C ASN A 94 3.33 2.96 -8.13
N LYS A 95 3.43 1.97 -9.03
CA LYS A 95 3.08 0.56 -8.82
C LYS A 95 1.61 0.26 -8.56
N ILE A 96 0.73 1.26 -8.53
CA ILE A 96 -0.71 1.03 -8.41
C ILE A 96 -1.31 0.85 -9.79
N VAL A 97 -2.05 -0.24 -9.98
CA VAL A 97 -2.88 -0.49 -11.15
C VAL A 97 -4.35 -0.41 -10.75
N ILE A 98 -5.20 0.03 -11.69
CA ILE A 98 -6.63 0.16 -11.46
C ILE A 98 -7.39 -0.61 -12.54
N LYS A 99 -8.30 -1.48 -12.12
CA LYS A 99 -9.19 -2.23 -13.02
C LYS A 99 -10.55 -2.41 -12.35
N ASP A 100 -11.60 -2.05 -13.08
CA ASP A 100 -13.01 -2.17 -12.66
C ASP A 100 -13.29 -1.60 -11.25
N GLY A 101 -12.64 -0.47 -10.93
CA GLY A 101 -12.77 0.22 -9.64
C GLY A 101 -11.87 -0.33 -8.52
N HIS A 102 -11.14 -1.41 -8.75
CA HIS A 102 -10.18 -1.97 -7.82
C HIS A 102 -8.77 -1.44 -8.09
N ALA A 103 -8.18 -0.77 -7.10
CA ALA A 103 -6.76 -0.42 -7.06
C ALA A 103 -5.95 -1.52 -6.37
N ALA A 104 -4.80 -1.90 -6.92
CA ALA A 104 -3.88 -2.85 -6.31
C ALA A 104 -2.41 -2.46 -6.58
N GLU A 105 -1.53 -2.69 -5.62
CA GLU A 105 -0.09 -2.49 -5.79
C GLU A 105 0.56 -3.71 -6.47
N ILE A 106 1.45 -3.45 -7.41
CA ILE A 106 2.29 -4.44 -8.07
C ILE A 106 3.34 -4.96 -7.07
N SER A 107 3.11 -6.19 -6.60
CA SER A 107 4.09 -6.96 -5.84
C SER A 107 5.10 -7.61 -6.77
N TYR A 108 6.08 -6.84 -7.24
CA TYR A 108 7.23 -7.36 -7.99
C TYR A 108 8.47 -6.44 -7.85
N PRO A 109 9.70 -7.00 -7.84
CA PRO A 109 10.04 -8.42 -7.72
C PRO A 109 9.95 -8.95 -6.28
N LEU A 110 9.90 -10.27 -6.13
CA LEU A 110 9.97 -10.90 -4.80
C LEU A 110 11.31 -10.60 -4.13
N LYS A 111 11.26 -10.09 -2.90
CA LYS A 111 12.46 -9.88 -2.09
C LYS A 111 12.85 -11.19 -1.41
N GLU A 112 13.49 -12.10 -2.15
CA GLU A 112 13.88 -13.45 -1.68
C GLU A 112 14.57 -13.47 -0.31
N LYS A 113 15.55 -12.58 -0.09
CA LYS A 113 16.25 -12.46 1.19
C LYS A 113 15.30 -12.11 2.33
N ALA A 114 14.28 -11.28 2.09
CA ALA A 114 13.29 -10.93 3.10
C ALA A 114 12.42 -12.13 3.46
N ILE A 115 12.02 -12.95 2.49
CA ILE A 115 11.28 -14.20 2.72
C ILE A 115 12.09 -15.18 3.57
N SER A 116 13.35 -15.43 3.22
CA SER A 116 14.21 -16.31 4.01
C SER A 116 14.44 -15.78 5.44
N VAL A 117 14.57 -14.47 5.62
CA VAL A 117 14.66 -13.85 6.96
C VAL A 117 13.35 -14.02 7.74
N TYR A 118 12.21 -13.85 7.08
CA TYR A 118 10.89 -14.04 7.69
C TYR A 118 10.68 -15.48 8.16
N ILE A 119 10.95 -16.47 7.31
CA ILE A 119 10.87 -17.90 7.65
C ILE A 119 11.78 -18.23 8.84
N LYS A 120 13.04 -17.80 8.80
CA LYS A 120 13.99 -18.00 9.90
C LYS A 120 13.47 -17.41 11.22
N ARG A 121 12.82 -16.25 11.17
CA ARG A 121 12.21 -15.61 12.35
C ARG A 121 11.03 -16.41 12.88
N LEU A 122 10.12 -16.88 12.01
CA LEU A 122 8.99 -17.73 12.43
C LEU A 122 9.48 -19.02 13.12
N ASN A 123 10.46 -19.70 12.52
CA ASN A 123 11.01 -20.92 13.10
C ASN A 123 11.69 -20.67 14.45
N ARG A 124 12.42 -19.55 14.56
CA ARG A 124 13.01 -19.13 15.84
C ARG A 124 11.95 -18.85 16.91
N LEU A 125 10.81 -18.25 16.54
CA LEU A 125 9.69 -18.03 17.47
C LEU A 125 9.10 -19.36 17.92
N ARG A 126 8.89 -20.30 16.99
CA ARG A 126 8.42 -21.65 17.33
C ARG A 126 9.37 -22.36 18.28
N GLU A 127 10.67 -22.40 17.95
CA GLU A 127 11.68 -23.02 18.80
C GLU A 127 11.70 -22.40 20.20
N LYS A 128 11.73 -21.06 20.28
CA LYS A 128 11.85 -20.35 21.56
C LYS A 128 10.62 -20.51 22.46
N TYR A 129 9.42 -20.46 21.89
CA TYR A 129 8.19 -20.37 22.69
C TYR A 129 7.36 -21.65 22.74
N PHE A 130 7.55 -22.57 21.79
CA PHE A 130 6.75 -23.79 21.64
C PHE A 130 7.55 -25.09 21.83
N SER A 131 8.88 -25.04 21.97
CA SER A 131 9.70 -26.23 22.25
C SER A 131 9.25 -26.94 23.53
N GLY A 132 9.17 -28.27 23.47
CA GLY A 132 8.68 -29.12 24.56
C GLY A 132 7.16 -29.09 24.80
N LYS A 133 6.39 -28.33 24.00
CA LYS A 133 4.92 -28.29 24.10
C LYS A 133 4.28 -29.11 22.98
N ASN A 134 3.25 -29.88 23.31
CA ASN A 134 2.44 -30.59 22.32
C ASN A 134 1.40 -29.65 21.70
N LEU A 135 1.83 -28.78 20.78
CA LEU A 135 0.97 -27.79 20.11
C LEU A 135 0.84 -28.10 18.62
N ASN A 136 -0.38 -28.01 18.09
CA ASN A 136 -0.59 -27.94 16.65
C ASN A 136 -0.33 -26.49 16.19
N VAL A 137 0.74 -26.26 15.45
CA VAL A 137 1.10 -24.95 14.90
C VAL A 137 0.74 -24.92 13.42
N TYR A 138 0.06 -23.85 13.01
CA TYR A 138 -0.39 -23.63 11.64
C TYR A 138 0.17 -22.32 11.09
N THR A 139 0.32 -22.23 9.79
CA THR A 139 0.75 -21.02 9.09
C THR A 139 -0.03 -20.86 7.79
N THR A 140 -0.24 -19.62 7.36
CA THR A 140 -0.90 -19.30 6.10
C THR A 140 -0.27 -18.04 5.50
N VAL A 141 -0.36 -17.92 4.18
CA VAL A 141 0.01 -16.71 3.44
C VAL A 141 -1.26 -16.20 2.81
N ILE A 142 -1.63 -14.97 3.16
CA ILE A 142 -2.75 -14.28 2.52
C ILE A 142 -2.18 -13.64 1.25
N PRO A 143 -2.65 -14.02 0.05
CA PRO A 143 -2.23 -13.35 -1.17
C PRO A 143 -2.64 -11.88 -1.08
N ASP A 144 -1.84 -11.00 -1.64
CA ASP A 144 -2.27 -9.62 -1.82
C ASP A 144 -3.33 -9.53 -2.92
N LYS A 145 -3.91 -8.35 -3.07
CA LYS A 145 -4.99 -8.11 -4.02
C LYS A 145 -4.56 -8.29 -5.48
N ILE A 146 -3.30 -8.03 -5.81
CA ILE A 146 -2.80 -8.13 -7.18
C ILE A 146 -2.79 -9.58 -7.70
N TYR A 147 -2.69 -10.58 -6.81
CA TYR A 147 -2.86 -11.99 -7.15
C TYR A 147 -4.15 -12.27 -7.94
N TYR A 148 -5.25 -11.57 -7.64
CA TYR A 148 -6.55 -11.76 -8.30
C TYR A 148 -6.84 -10.76 -9.42
N LEU A 149 -5.87 -9.91 -9.78
CA LEU A 149 -6.06 -8.80 -10.73
C LEU A 149 -4.98 -8.76 -11.83
N ALA A 150 -3.82 -9.37 -11.60
CA ALA A 150 -2.65 -9.25 -12.45
C ALA A 150 -2.89 -9.71 -13.89
N ASP A 151 -3.58 -10.84 -14.08
CA ASP A 151 -3.85 -11.41 -15.39
C ASP A 151 -4.74 -10.49 -16.23
N ASP A 152 -5.75 -9.88 -15.60
CA ASP A 152 -6.67 -8.94 -16.27
C ASP A 152 -5.99 -7.63 -16.67
N VAL A 153 -5.03 -7.16 -15.87
CA VAL A 153 -4.29 -5.91 -16.12
C VAL A 153 -3.10 -6.13 -17.08
N GLY A 154 -2.51 -7.32 -17.03
CA GLY A 154 -1.26 -7.66 -17.70
C GLY A 154 -0.06 -6.95 -17.07
N CYS A 155 0.18 -7.19 -15.77
CA CYS A 155 1.34 -6.65 -15.03
C CYS A 155 2.19 -7.78 -14.42
N PRO A 156 3.49 -7.54 -14.16
CA PRO A 156 4.33 -8.54 -13.51
C PRO A 156 3.87 -8.78 -12.08
N VAL A 157 3.91 -10.04 -11.64
CA VAL A 157 3.69 -10.42 -10.24
C VAL A 157 4.75 -11.42 -9.79
N ILE A 158 4.90 -11.56 -8.47
CA ILE A 158 5.73 -12.64 -7.92
C ILE A 158 5.17 -14.01 -8.31
N ASP A 159 6.05 -15.02 -8.24
CA ASP A 159 5.64 -16.41 -8.30
C ASP A 159 5.05 -16.83 -6.94
N TYR A 160 3.72 -16.74 -6.81
CA TYR A 160 3.01 -17.08 -5.58
C TYR A 160 3.08 -18.58 -5.28
N ASP A 161 3.11 -19.43 -6.31
CA ASP A 161 3.21 -20.87 -6.12
C ASP A 161 4.57 -21.24 -5.50
N ALA A 162 5.65 -20.63 -6.00
CA ALA A 162 6.97 -20.76 -5.38
C ALA A 162 7.00 -20.19 -3.95
N LEU A 163 6.33 -19.06 -3.69
CA LEU A 163 6.23 -18.51 -2.33
C LEU A 163 5.48 -19.47 -1.38
N PHE A 164 4.33 -20.00 -1.81
CA PHE A 164 3.53 -20.93 -1.01
C PHE A 164 4.29 -22.23 -0.75
N ASP A 165 4.94 -22.79 -1.77
CA ASP A 165 5.76 -23.99 -1.65
C ASP A 165 6.92 -23.79 -0.66
N LYS A 166 7.64 -22.67 -0.80
CA LYS A 166 8.75 -22.32 0.10
C LYS A 166 8.30 -22.16 1.54
N VAL A 167 7.21 -21.43 1.79
CA VAL A 167 6.65 -21.27 3.14
C VAL A 167 6.16 -22.61 3.69
N SER A 168 5.49 -23.42 2.87
CA SER A 168 4.98 -24.73 3.28
C SER A 168 6.07 -25.72 3.66
N LYS A 169 7.26 -25.64 3.04
CA LYS A 169 8.38 -26.55 3.29
C LYS A 169 9.31 -26.08 4.41
N GLU A 170 9.58 -24.77 4.45
CA GLU A 170 10.61 -24.24 5.34
C GLU A 170 10.07 -23.69 6.65
N VAL A 171 8.81 -23.26 6.72
CA VAL A 171 8.21 -22.88 8.01
C VAL A 171 7.86 -24.15 8.75
N ASP A 172 8.39 -24.28 9.96
CA ASP A 172 8.05 -25.36 10.86
C ASP A 172 6.64 -25.07 11.41
N ALA A 173 5.61 -25.35 10.62
CA ALA A 173 4.18 -25.30 10.95
C ALA A 173 3.38 -25.97 9.81
N LYS A 174 2.14 -26.40 10.09
CA LYS A 174 1.23 -26.91 9.06
C LYS A 174 0.72 -25.75 8.20
N PHE A 175 1.09 -25.73 6.91
CA PHE A 175 0.62 -24.70 6.00
C PHE A 175 -0.83 -24.94 5.58
N ILE A 176 -1.65 -23.89 5.66
CA ILE A 176 -3.03 -23.86 5.16
C ILE A 176 -3.09 -22.82 4.06
N ASN A 177 -3.23 -23.25 2.81
CA ASN A 177 -3.46 -22.33 1.70
C ASN A 177 -4.91 -21.82 1.74
N VAL A 178 -5.13 -20.51 1.69
CA VAL A 178 -6.46 -19.88 1.73
C VAL A 178 -6.81 -19.11 0.44
N ALA A 179 -5.92 -19.11 -0.56
CA ALA A 179 -6.08 -18.33 -1.79
C ALA A 179 -7.38 -18.67 -2.55
N ASP A 180 -7.77 -19.94 -2.57
CA ASP A 180 -9.01 -20.43 -3.20
C ASP A 180 -10.31 -19.95 -2.50
N LYS A 181 -10.20 -19.37 -1.30
CA LYS A 181 -11.34 -18.80 -0.56
C LYS A 181 -11.46 -17.30 -0.72
N LEU A 182 -10.54 -16.69 -1.46
CA LEU A 182 -10.47 -15.28 -1.70
C LEU A 182 -10.64 -15.00 -3.19
N THR A 183 -11.14 -13.81 -3.48
CA THR A 183 -11.32 -13.27 -4.84
C THR A 183 -11.02 -11.77 -4.80
N LEU A 184 -10.99 -11.11 -5.95
CA LEU A 184 -10.83 -9.65 -5.99
C LEU A 184 -11.89 -8.90 -5.15
N ASP A 185 -13.14 -9.38 -5.14
CA ASP A 185 -14.23 -8.78 -4.34
C ASP A 185 -14.06 -9.02 -2.83
N SER A 186 -13.19 -9.96 -2.43
CA SER A 186 -12.82 -10.12 -1.02
C SER A 186 -12.06 -8.92 -0.47
N TYR A 187 -11.61 -7.97 -1.31
CA TYR A 187 -10.82 -6.79 -0.91
C TYR A 187 -11.57 -5.48 -1.11
N TYR A 188 -11.27 -4.51 -0.25
CA TYR A 188 -11.73 -3.12 -0.43
C TYR A 188 -11.21 -2.56 -1.76
N THR A 189 -12.01 -1.71 -2.41
CA THR A 189 -11.70 -1.21 -3.75
C THR A 189 -10.43 -0.37 -3.79
N THR A 190 -10.20 0.47 -2.80
CA THR A 190 -9.04 1.38 -2.72
C THR A 190 -8.09 1.08 -1.56
N ASP A 191 -8.15 -0.11 -0.95
CA ASP A 191 -7.27 -0.50 0.17
C ASP A 191 -6.59 -1.85 -0.08
N THR A 192 -5.48 -2.09 0.62
CA THR A 192 -4.73 -3.34 0.61
C THR A 192 -5.49 -4.48 1.28
N HIS A 193 -6.37 -4.18 2.23
CA HIS A 193 -6.98 -5.18 3.10
C HIS A 193 -8.23 -5.82 2.50
N TRP A 194 -8.46 -7.07 2.89
CA TRP A 194 -9.72 -7.77 2.70
C TRP A 194 -10.88 -7.11 3.48
N LYS A 195 -12.10 -7.32 3.01
CA LYS A 195 -13.35 -6.91 3.67
C LYS A 195 -13.68 -7.90 4.76
N GLU A 196 -14.08 -7.39 5.92
CA GLU A 196 -14.55 -8.17 7.05
C GLU A 196 -15.76 -9.04 6.65
N SER A 197 -16.64 -8.52 5.80
CA SER A 197 -17.83 -9.23 5.29
C SER A 197 -17.50 -10.41 4.37
N LYS A 198 -16.24 -10.58 3.96
CA LYS A 198 -15.79 -11.62 3.01
C LYS A 198 -14.80 -12.61 3.63
N ILE A 199 -14.51 -12.51 4.93
CA ILE A 199 -13.49 -13.34 5.60
C ILE A 199 -14.02 -14.70 6.08
N VAL A 200 -15.34 -14.87 6.19
CA VAL A 200 -15.95 -16.09 6.75
C VAL A 200 -15.50 -17.38 6.02
N PRO A 201 -15.46 -17.45 4.67
CA PRO A 201 -14.96 -18.63 3.98
C PRO A 201 -13.51 -19.00 4.30
N VAL A 202 -12.66 -18.00 4.56
CA VAL A 202 -11.27 -18.20 4.98
C VAL A 202 -11.25 -18.74 6.42
N ALA A 203 -12.03 -18.15 7.32
CA ALA A 203 -12.12 -18.58 8.70
C ALA A 203 -12.61 -20.04 8.80
N ASP A 204 -13.63 -20.42 8.04
CA ASP A 204 -14.13 -21.79 7.98
C ASP A 204 -13.06 -22.77 7.50
N LYS A 205 -12.29 -22.42 6.47
CA LYS A 205 -11.18 -23.25 5.99
C LYS A 205 -10.09 -23.44 7.04
N LEU A 206 -9.76 -22.39 7.78
CA LEU A 206 -8.79 -22.46 8.88
C LEU A 206 -9.31 -23.37 10.00
N LEU A 207 -10.57 -23.20 10.42
CA LEU A 207 -11.19 -24.01 11.47
C LEU A 207 -11.25 -25.49 11.09
N GLU A 208 -11.63 -25.79 9.84
CA GLU A 208 -11.64 -27.16 9.31
C GLU A 208 -10.24 -27.80 9.37
N ALA A 209 -9.21 -27.11 8.89
CA ALA A 209 -7.83 -27.60 8.94
C ALA A 209 -7.29 -27.75 10.39
N MET A 210 -7.85 -27.00 11.33
CA MET A 210 -7.54 -27.05 12.75
C MET A 210 -8.37 -28.09 13.52
N ASN A 211 -9.31 -28.78 12.87
CA ASN A 211 -10.32 -29.63 13.52
C ASN A 211 -11.10 -28.90 14.63
N ALA A 212 -11.38 -27.61 14.41
CA ALA A 212 -12.15 -26.76 15.32
C ALA A 212 -13.60 -26.61 14.83
N ALA A 213 -14.51 -26.29 15.76
CA ALA A 213 -15.89 -26.00 15.41
C ALA A 213 -15.97 -24.77 14.48
N LYS A 214 -16.91 -24.79 13.54
CA LYS A 214 -17.17 -23.65 12.65
C LYS A 214 -17.60 -22.42 13.45
N ASN A 215 -17.33 -21.25 12.89
CA ASN A 215 -17.81 -20.00 13.48
C ASN A 215 -19.34 -19.97 13.47
N GLU A 216 -19.94 -19.52 14.57
CA GLU A 216 -21.31 -19.03 14.53
C GLU A 216 -21.36 -17.81 13.61
N ALA A 217 -22.45 -17.66 12.85
CA ALA A 217 -22.61 -16.56 11.92
C ALA A 217 -22.57 -15.22 12.68
N LEU A 218 -21.46 -14.48 12.55
CA LEU A 218 -21.33 -13.13 13.09
C LEU A 218 -22.19 -12.17 12.27
N SER A 219 -23.35 -11.84 12.80
CA SER A 219 -24.32 -10.91 12.22
C SER A 219 -24.17 -9.54 12.89
N GLN A 220 -23.13 -8.79 12.55
CA GLN A 220 -23.08 -7.37 12.88
C GLN A 220 -22.60 -6.57 11.67
N ALA A 221 -23.56 -6.00 10.94
CA ALA A 221 -23.29 -5.06 9.86
C ALA A 221 -23.52 -3.65 10.39
N ALA A 222 -22.44 -2.87 10.47
CA ALA A 222 -22.52 -1.43 10.66
C ALA A 222 -21.98 -0.75 9.40
N THR A 223 -22.76 0.15 8.82
CA THR A 223 -22.26 1.03 7.77
C THR A 223 -21.42 2.11 8.43
N LEU A 224 -20.11 1.92 8.40
CA LEU A 224 -19.17 2.99 8.73
C LEU A 224 -18.98 3.83 7.47
N SER A 225 -19.19 5.15 7.63
CA SER A 225 -19.13 6.22 6.62
C SER A 225 -17.92 6.08 5.66
N PRO A 226 -17.92 6.71 4.46
CA PRO A 226 -17.17 6.22 3.31
C PRO A 226 -15.70 5.96 3.66
N PHE A 227 -15.27 4.73 3.37
CA PHE A 227 -13.92 4.28 3.64
C PHE A 227 -13.01 4.62 2.46
N TYR A 228 -12.02 5.48 2.72
CA TYR A 228 -10.94 5.78 1.79
C TYR A 228 -9.72 4.96 2.19
N GLY A 229 -9.38 3.99 1.35
CA GLY A 229 -8.24 3.11 1.56
C GLY A 229 -6.90 3.79 1.23
N VAL A 230 -5.81 3.08 1.53
CA VAL A 230 -4.44 3.58 1.31
C VAL A 230 -4.11 3.91 -0.16
N TYR A 231 -4.85 3.34 -1.12
CA TYR A 231 -4.71 3.65 -2.54
C TYR A 231 -5.58 4.83 -3.00
N ASP A 232 -6.37 5.45 -2.12
CA ASP A 232 -7.12 6.65 -2.48
C ASP A 232 -6.16 7.80 -2.82
N GLY A 233 -6.37 8.41 -3.99
CA GLY A 233 -5.50 9.47 -4.51
C GLY A 233 -4.24 8.99 -5.25
N HIS A 234 -4.13 7.67 -5.50
CA HIS A 234 -3.16 7.07 -6.41
C HIS A 234 -3.72 6.87 -7.82
#